data_AF-A0A934XNA5-F1
#
_entry.id   AF-A0A934XNA5-F1
#
_cell.length_a   1.000
_cell.length_b   1.000
_cell.length_c   1.000
_cell.angle_alpha   90.00
_cell.angle_beta   90.00
_cell.angle_gamma   90.00
#
_symmetry.space_group_name_H-M   'P 1'
#
loop_
_entity.id
_entity.type
_entity.pdbx_description
1 polymer ?
#
loop_
_entity_poly.entity_id
_entity_poly.type
_entity_poly.pdbx_seq_one_letter_code
_entity_poly.pdbx_strand_id
1 'polypeptide(L)'
;MPLRINEFLTSHHRQLKRVATAASIFAWVALGFYTFQALSTLLWVYYQPRLQPWQTPQGESVVRFLNLAISVIGRLLSGIVDWLLLKGVALGLNMLVETDCNYRSQAQGENHE
;
A
#
# COMPACT_ATOMS: atom_id res chain seq x y z
N MET A 1 -15.90 40.04 -12.29
CA MET A 1 -16.25 39.08 -11.21
C MET A 1 -15.36 37.84 -11.31
N PRO A 2 -14.17 37.82 -10.68
CA PRO A 2 -13.29 36.65 -10.67
C PRO A 2 -13.52 35.84 -9.39
N LEU A 3 -14.60 35.06 -9.32
CA LEU A 3 -14.89 34.17 -8.18
C LEU A 3 -14.89 32.67 -8.54
N ARG A 4 -14.76 32.32 -9.83
CA ARG A 4 -14.92 30.92 -10.29
C ARG A 4 -13.68 30.05 -10.16
N ILE A 5 -12.48 30.64 -10.06
CA ILE A 5 -11.22 29.88 -10.05
C ILE A 5 -11.00 29.21 -8.69
N ASN A 6 -11.28 29.91 -7.57
CA ASN A 6 -11.11 29.36 -6.21
C ASN A 6 -12.06 28.18 -5.91
N GLU A 7 -13.31 28.21 -6.39
CA GLU A 7 -14.24 27.07 -6.23
C GLU A 7 -13.80 25.85 -7.07
N PHE A 8 -13.35 26.06 -8.30
CA PHE A 8 -12.86 24.98 -9.16
C PHE A 8 -11.62 24.30 -8.56
N LEU A 9 -10.67 25.09 -8.03
CA LEU A 9 -9.45 24.56 -7.40
C LEU A 9 -9.72 23.87 -6.05
N THR A 10 -10.67 24.35 -5.25
CA THR A 10 -11.06 23.68 -3.99
C THR A 10 -11.62 22.28 -4.24
N SER A 11 -12.33 22.09 -5.36
CA SER A 11 -12.86 20.78 -5.75
C SER A 11 -11.76 19.79 -6.16
N HIS A 12 -10.77 20.24 -6.95
CA HIS A 12 -9.64 19.43 -7.42
C HIS A 12 -8.68 19.07 -6.27
N HIS A 13 -8.40 20.03 -5.38
CA HIS A 13 -7.59 19.81 -4.18
C HIS A 13 -8.22 18.76 -3.25
N ARG A 14 -9.55 18.81 -3.09
CA ARG A 14 -10.32 17.82 -2.33
C ARG A 14 -10.28 16.44 -3.00
N GLN A 15 -10.27 16.38 -4.33
CA GLN A 15 -10.12 15.12 -5.06
C GLN A 15 -8.72 14.52 -4.91
N LEU A 16 -7.64 15.30 -5.07
CA LEU A 16 -6.27 14.79 -4.86
C LEU A 16 -6.07 14.26 -3.44
N LYS A 17 -6.57 14.97 -2.43
CA LYS A 17 -6.51 14.51 -1.04
C LYS A 17 -7.27 13.19 -0.85
N ARG A 18 -8.42 13.01 -1.51
CA ARG A 18 -9.17 11.74 -1.49
C ARG A 18 -8.41 10.60 -2.17
N VAL A 19 -7.71 10.86 -3.28
CA VAL A 19 -6.88 9.85 -3.94
C VAL A 19 -5.70 9.44 -3.06
N ALA A 20 -5.03 10.39 -2.40
CA ALA A 20 -3.96 10.10 -1.45
C ALA A 20 -4.47 9.26 -0.26
N THR A 21 -5.64 9.61 0.30
CA THR A 21 -6.26 8.80 1.36
C THR A 21 -6.67 7.41 0.88
N ALA A 22 -7.22 7.30 -0.33
CA ALA A 22 -7.57 6.02 -0.93
C ALA A 22 -6.34 5.15 -1.16
N ALA A 23 -5.24 5.71 -1.69
CA ALA A 23 -3.98 5.00 -1.88
C ALA A 23 -3.41 4.46 -0.55
N SER A 24 -3.54 5.23 0.54
CA SER A 24 -3.17 4.77 1.89
C SER A 24 -4.04 3.59 2.36
N ILE A 25 -5.35 3.65 2.14
CA ILE A 25 -6.26 2.54 2.46
C ILE A 25 -5.90 1.31 1.62
N PHE A 26 -5.68 1.47 0.32
CA PHE A 26 -5.26 0.38 -0.57
C PHE A 26 -3.92 -0.22 -0.16
N ALA A 27 -2.98 0.57 0.34
CA ALA A 27 -1.72 0.06 0.88
C ALA A 27 -1.98 -0.90 2.05
N TRP A 28 -2.81 -0.50 3.02
CA TRP A 28 -3.18 -1.36 4.14
C TRP A 28 -3.93 -2.62 3.70
N VAL A 29 -4.83 -2.51 2.73
CA VAL A 29 -5.54 -3.66 2.15
C VAL A 29 -4.56 -4.62 1.47
N ALA A 30 -3.61 -4.12 0.69
CA ALA A 30 -2.57 -4.94 0.05
C ALA A 30 -1.73 -5.66 1.10
N LEU A 31 -1.28 -4.95 2.14
CA LEU A 31 -0.52 -5.54 3.24
C LEU A 31 -1.31 -6.65 3.95
N GLY A 32 -2.60 -6.40 4.23
CA GLY A 32 -3.50 -7.39 4.81
C GLY A 32 -3.67 -8.62 3.91
N PHE A 33 -3.81 -8.42 2.60
CA PHE A 33 -3.94 -9.49 1.62
C PHE A 33 -2.70 -10.39 1.58
N TYR A 34 -1.50 -9.81 1.47
CA TYR A 34 -0.25 -10.59 1.47
C TYR A 34 -0.02 -11.31 2.81
N THR A 35 -0.36 -10.67 3.93
CA THR A 35 -0.28 -11.29 5.26
C THR A 35 -1.23 -12.48 5.36
N PHE A 36 -2.46 -12.34 4.88
CA PHE A 36 -3.45 -13.42 4.85
C PHE A 36 -2.97 -14.59 3.97
N GLN A 37 -2.40 -14.30 2.81
CA GLN A 37 -1.89 -15.32 1.89
C GLN A 37 -0.66 -16.07 2.46
N ALA A 38 0.19 -15.37 3.20
CA ALA A 38 1.29 -16.00 3.95
C ALA A 38 0.75 -16.95 5.02
N LEU A 39 -0.25 -16.50 5.80
CA LEU A 39 -0.88 -17.32 6.83
C LEU A 39 -1.59 -18.54 6.24
N SER A 40 -2.33 -18.38 5.14
CA SER A 40 -3.02 -19.49 4.48
C SER A 40 -2.03 -20.55 3.98
N THR A 41 -0.86 -20.12 3.48
CA THR A 41 0.20 -21.04 3.03
C THR A 41 0.81 -21.80 4.20
N LEU A 42 1.04 -21.14 5.33
CA LEU A 42 1.52 -21.79 6.56
C LEU A 42 0.51 -22.80 7.11
N LEU A 43 -0.76 -22.43 7.17
CA LEU A 43 -1.84 -23.32 7.61
C LEU A 43 -1.95 -24.53 6.68
N TRP A 44 -1.88 -24.33 5.36
CA TRP A 44 -1.90 -25.41 4.38
C TRP A 44 -0.79 -26.42 4.66
N VAL A 45 0.46 -25.99 4.79
CA VAL A 45 1.59 -26.88 5.07
C VAL A 45 1.44 -27.59 6.43
N TYR A 46 0.89 -26.91 7.43
CA TYR A 46 0.69 -27.50 8.76
C TYR A 46 -0.41 -28.58 8.78
N TYR A 47 -1.52 -28.36 8.07
CA TYR A 47 -2.68 -29.27 8.07
C TYR A 47 -2.60 -30.36 6.99
N GLN A 48 -1.92 -30.12 5.88
CA GLN A 48 -1.83 -31.07 4.75
C GLN A 48 -1.33 -32.47 5.16
N PRO A 49 -0.32 -32.64 6.04
CA PRO A 49 0.12 -33.96 6.50
C PRO A 49 -0.96 -34.70 7.30
N ARG A 50 -1.87 -33.98 7.97
CA ARG A 50 -2.97 -34.57 8.75
C ARG A 50 -4.13 -35.01 7.86
N LEU A 51 -4.33 -34.34 6.72
CA LEU A 51 -5.41 -34.65 5.78
C LEU A 51 -5.02 -35.74 4.77
N GLN A 52 -3.74 -35.90 4.45
CA GLN A 52 -3.24 -36.86 3.46
C GLN A 52 -1.96 -37.57 3.94
N PRO A 53 -2.07 -38.54 4.87
CA PRO A 53 -0.91 -39.21 5.48
C PRO A 53 -0.08 -40.06 4.50
N TRP A 54 -0.66 -40.45 3.35
CA TRP A 54 -0.04 -41.36 2.38
C TRP A 54 0.84 -40.67 1.32
N GLN A 55 0.96 -39.34 1.34
CA GLN A 55 1.65 -38.56 0.30
C GLN A 55 2.93 -37.85 0.76
N THR A 56 3.48 -38.16 1.95
CA THR A 56 4.69 -37.49 2.46
C THR A 56 5.97 -38.19 1.96
N PRO A 57 6.79 -37.56 1.09
CA PRO A 57 8.12 -38.06 0.78
C PRO A 57 9.00 -37.83 2.01
N GLN A 58 9.52 -38.90 2.60
CA GLN A 58 10.21 -38.88 3.89
C GLN A 58 11.62 -38.23 3.86
N GLY A 59 12.10 -37.72 2.72
CA GLY A 59 13.52 -37.34 2.53
C GLY A 59 13.85 -35.85 2.38
N GLU A 60 12.89 -34.96 2.09
CA GLU A 60 13.18 -33.56 1.72
C GLU A 60 12.64 -32.52 2.71
N SER A 61 12.60 -32.85 4.00
CA SER A 61 12.03 -31.96 5.01
C SER A 61 12.73 -30.60 5.05
N VAL A 62 14.06 -30.57 5.15
CA VAL A 62 14.83 -29.32 5.28
C VAL A 62 14.69 -28.43 4.05
N VAL A 63 14.81 -28.98 2.84
CA VAL A 63 14.70 -28.21 1.59
C VAL A 63 13.29 -27.67 1.40
N ARG A 64 12.24 -28.46 1.74
CA ARG A 64 10.86 -27.96 1.72
C ARG A 64 10.63 -26.84 2.72
N PHE A 65 11.13 -26.96 3.95
CA PHE A 65 11.00 -25.91 4.96
C PHE A 65 11.76 -24.64 4.54
N LEU A 66 12.95 -24.77 3.95
CA LEU A 66 13.71 -23.63 3.43
C LEU A 66 12.96 -22.93 2.29
N ASN A 67 12.47 -23.69 1.31
CA ASN A 67 11.70 -23.14 0.19
C ASN A 67 10.40 -22.48 0.65
N LEU A 68 9.73 -23.05 1.65
CA LEU A 68 8.55 -22.46 2.26
C LEU A 68 8.91 -21.12 2.94
N ALA A 69 9.97 -21.10 3.75
CA ALA A 69 10.42 -19.90 4.44
C ALA A 69 10.77 -18.79 3.45
N ILE A 70 11.54 -19.10 2.39
CA ILE A 70 11.89 -18.17 1.32
C ILE A 70 10.63 -17.67 0.61
N SER A 71 9.68 -18.55 0.29
CA SER A 71 8.44 -18.15 -0.36
C SER A 71 7.57 -17.24 0.51
N VAL A 72 7.48 -17.51 1.82
CA VAL A 72 6.70 -16.69 2.75
C VAL A 72 7.37 -15.33 2.92
N ILE A 73 8.68 -15.30 3.16
CA ILE A 73 9.46 -14.06 3.28
C ILE A 73 9.37 -13.24 1.99
N GLY A 74 9.49 -13.88 0.83
CA GLY A 74 9.36 -13.23 -0.47
C GLY A 74 8.01 -12.55 -0.66
N ARG A 75 6.90 -13.23 -0.32
CA ARG A 75 5.55 -12.65 -0.39
C ARG A 75 5.35 -11.49 0.58
N LEU A 76 5.89 -11.59 1.80
CA LEU A 76 5.83 -10.50 2.78
C LEU A 76 6.65 -9.30 2.31
N LEU A 77 7.84 -9.51 1.76
CA LEU A 77 8.68 -8.45 1.20
C LEU A 77 7.98 -7.77 0.01
N SER A 78 7.38 -8.53 -0.92
CA SER A 78 6.59 -7.95 -2.00
C SER A 78 5.45 -7.09 -1.48
N GLY A 79 4.71 -7.55 -0.46
CA GLY A 79 3.66 -6.75 0.17
C GLY A 79 4.16 -5.49 0.86
N ILE A 80 5.33 -5.53 1.49
CA ILE A 80 5.97 -4.35 2.09
C ILE A 80 6.39 -3.35 1.00
N VAL A 81 6.96 -3.83 -0.11
CA VAL A 81 7.37 -3.00 -1.24
C VAL A 81 6.16 -2.31 -1.87
N ASP A 82 5.08 -3.05 -2.14
CA ASP A 82 3.84 -2.49 -2.69
C ASP A 82 3.24 -1.45 -1.73
N TRP A 83 3.24 -1.75 -0.42
CA TRP A 83 2.79 -0.82 0.62
C TRP A 83 3.63 0.46 0.65
N LEU A 84 4.96 0.35 0.60
CA LEU A 84 5.89 1.48 0.57
C LEU A 84 5.68 2.33 -0.69
N LEU A 85 5.51 1.71 -1.86
CA LEU A 85 5.24 2.40 -3.12
C LEU A 85 3.94 3.22 -3.04
N LEU A 86 2.84 2.58 -2.65
CA LEU A 86 1.53 3.25 -2.52
C LEU A 86 1.56 4.38 -1.50
N LYS A 87 2.21 4.16 -0.35
CA LYS A 87 2.35 5.17 0.70
C LYS A 87 3.26 6.32 0.27
N GLY A 88 4.35 6.03 -0.43
CA GLY A 88 5.25 7.02 -1.00
C GLY A 88 4.55 7.92 -2.02
N VAL A 89 3.76 7.32 -2.92
CA VAL A 89 2.95 8.08 -3.89
C VAL A 89 1.94 8.97 -3.18
N ALA A 90 1.22 8.45 -2.16
CA ALA A 90 0.26 9.23 -1.39
C ALA A 90 0.91 10.44 -0.68
N LEU A 91 2.08 10.23 -0.08
CA LEU A 91 2.81 11.27 0.65
C LEU A 91 3.40 12.31 -0.32
N GLY A 92 3.96 11.87 -1.45
CA GLY A 92 4.44 12.75 -2.50
C GLY A 92 3.34 13.62 -3.11
N LEU A 93 2.16 13.05 -3.35
CA LEU A 93 0.99 13.81 -3.80
C LEU A 93 0.60 14.89 -2.78
N ASN A 94 0.59 14.55 -1.49
CA ASN A 94 0.22 15.48 -0.43
C ASN A 94 1.20 16.66 -0.36
N MET A 95 2.50 16.40 -0.44
CA MET A 95 3.53 17.45 -0.44
C MET A 95 3.44 18.38 -1.66
N LEU A 96 3.21 17.85 -2.86
CA LEU A 96 2.99 18.67 -4.07
C LEU A 96 1.77 19.58 -3.93
N VAL A 97 0.68 19.03 -3.39
CA VAL A 97 -0.58 19.74 -3.18
C VAL A 97 -0.43 20.87 -2.15
N GLU A 98 0.31 20.63 -1.07
CA GLU A 98 0.59 21.63 -0.04
C GLU A 98 1.51 22.74 -0.57
N THR A 99 2.52 22.38 -1.37
CA THR A 99 3.44 23.35 -2.00
C THR A 99 2.71 24.25 -2.99
N ASP A 100 1.85 23.71 -3.86
CA ASP A 100 1.04 24.52 -4.80
C ASP A 100 0.06 25.44 -4.05
N CYS A 101 -0.54 24.96 -2.95
CA CYS A 101 -1.43 25.78 -2.14
C CYS A 101 -0.70 26.94 -1.45
N ASN A 102 0.50 26.69 -0.90
CA ASN A 102 1.30 27.70 -0.21
C ASN A 102 1.86 28.75 -1.18
N TYR A 103 2.26 28.35 -2.39
CA TYR A 103 2.73 29.30 -3.40
C TYR A 103 1.62 30.27 -3.83
N ARG A 104 0.39 29.76 -3.93
CA ARG A 104 -0.79 30.55 -4.34
C ARG A 104 -1.36 31.42 -3.23
N SER A 105 -1.26 31.01 -1.96
CA SER A 105 -1.68 31.84 -0.82
C SER A 105 -0.76 33.05 -0.64
N GLN A 106 0.55 32.88 -0.82
CA GLN A 106 1.51 33.99 -0.78
C GLN A 106 1.27 34.99 -1.91
N ALA A 107 1.00 34.51 -3.13
CA ALA A 107 0.67 35.39 -4.27
C ALA A 107 -0.64 36.18 -4.08
N GLN A 108 -1.60 35.69 -3.26
CA GLN A 108 -2.81 36.45 -2.93
C GLN A 108 -2.59 37.44 -1.77
N GLY A 109 -1.71 37.12 -0.81
CA GLY A 109 -1.35 38.02 0.29
C GLY A 109 -0.60 39.28 -0.18
N GLU A 110 0.30 39.13 -1.15
CA GLU A 110 1.08 40.23 -1.73
C GLU A 110 0.23 41.25 -2.54
N ASN A 111 -0.95 40.84 -3.02
CA ASN A 111 -1.84 41.73 -3.79
C ASN A 111 -2.80 42.55 -2.90
N HIS A 112 -2.77 42.34 -1.58
CA HIS A 112 -3.64 43.02 -0.61
C HIS A 112 -2.90 43.97 0.34
N GLU A 113 -1.56 44.11 0.20
CA GLU A 113 -0.76 45.19 0.77
C GLU A 113 -0.53 46.30 -0.26
#